data_AF-A0A7J7NCV8-F1
#
_entry.id   AF-A0A7J7NCV8-F1
#
_cell.length_a   1.000
_cell.length_b   1.000
_cell.length_c   1.000
_cell.angle_alpha   90.00
_cell.angle_beta   90.00
_cell.angle_gamma   90.00
#
_symmetry.space_group_name_H-M   'P 1'
#
loop_
_entity.id
_entity.type
_entity.pdbx_description
1 polymer ?
#
loop_
_entity_poly.entity_id
_entity_poly.type
_entity_poly.pdbx_seq_one_letter_code
_entity_poly.pdbx_strand_id
1 'polypeptide(L)'
;MILFQSTSRFLLLVLLNRVLSIDKGVELDCHSVEFDDVHYHIQVSMRSPKFILLSMSLPTPPTKIVFFGGLPFGVLEAIKEVYGVLAQILNPSKDGYNLTIKLNLAKLPQDEEEEYDLLVKIAYLREVVLGAPLRVVLKHLAFKKVAANVNQLIALVHRQKESFPCS
;
A
#
# COMPACT_ATOMS: atom_id res chain seq x y z
N MET A 1 -21.33 -5.32 -12.32
CA MET A 1 -20.05 -5.89 -11.82
C MET A 1 -20.35 -6.49 -10.45
N ILE A 2 -20.11 -7.79 -10.24
CA ILE A 2 -20.56 -8.50 -9.02
C ILE A 2 -19.49 -8.44 -7.90
N LEU A 3 -18.21 -8.34 -8.25
CA LEU A 3 -17.09 -8.18 -7.32
C LEU A 3 -16.47 -6.78 -7.50
N PHE A 4 -16.09 -6.14 -6.40
CA PHE A 4 -15.35 -4.86 -6.44
C PHE A 4 -13.93 -5.08 -6.97
N GLN A 5 -13.47 -4.17 -7.83
CA GLN A 5 -12.05 -4.14 -8.21
C GLN A 5 -11.24 -3.64 -7.03
N SER A 6 -10.21 -4.41 -6.69
CA SER A 6 -9.28 -4.12 -5.61
C SER A 6 -8.15 -3.18 -6.04
N THR A 7 -7.82 -3.12 -7.32
CA THR A 7 -6.85 -2.15 -7.84
C THR A 7 -7.45 -0.75 -7.86
N SER A 8 -6.76 0.23 -7.27
CA SER A 8 -7.12 1.65 -7.41
C SER A 8 -6.96 2.09 -8.87
N ARG A 9 -8.08 2.32 -9.56
CA ARG A 9 -8.08 2.83 -10.94
C ARG A 9 -7.44 4.20 -11.03
N PHE A 10 -7.69 5.06 -10.04
CA PHE A 10 -7.12 6.40 -10.00
C PHE A 10 -5.60 6.35 -9.88
N LEU A 11 -5.08 5.57 -8.93
CA LEU A 11 -3.64 5.43 -8.75
C LEU A 11 -2.98 4.81 -9.99
N LEU A 12 -3.59 3.78 -10.59
CA LEU A 12 -3.08 3.18 -11.82
C LEU A 12 -3.02 4.20 -12.97
N LEU A 13 -4.07 4.99 -13.18
CA LEU A 13 -4.09 6.04 -14.20
C LEU A 13 -3.01 7.09 -13.96
N VAL A 14 -2.81 7.51 -12.71
CA VAL A 14 -1.74 8.46 -12.34
C VAL A 14 -0.37 7.87 -12.68
N LEU A 15 -0.14 6.60 -12.35
CA LEU A 15 1.12 5.89 -12.64
C LEU A 15 1.38 5.77 -14.14
N LEU A 16 0.39 5.30 -14.92
CA LEU A 16 0.50 5.16 -16.37
C LEU A 16 0.79 6.49 -17.05
N ASN A 17 0.00 7.53 -16.71
CA ASN A 17 0.23 8.87 -17.25
C ASN A 17 1.61 9.38 -16.87
N ARG A 18 2.11 9.03 -15.68
CA ARG A 18 3.43 9.45 -15.24
C ARG A 18 4.54 8.81 -16.05
N VAL A 19 4.46 7.52 -16.32
CA VAL A 19 5.47 6.83 -17.15
C VAL A 19 5.50 7.43 -18.56
N LEU A 20 4.34 7.65 -19.18
CA LEU A 20 4.22 8.27 -20.51
C LEU A 20 4.69 9.74 -20.57
N SER A 21 4.81 10.41 -19.43
CA SER A 21 5.17 11.84 -19.34
C SER A 21 6.45 12.08 -18.54
N ILE A 22 7.24 11.04 -18.30
CA ILE A 22 8.42 11.11 -17.40
C ILE A 22 9.42 12.18 -17.85
N ASP A 23 9.64 12.32 -19.15
CA ASP A 23 10.57 13.30 -19.75
C ASP A 23 9.94 14.67 -20.02
N LYS A 24 8.61 14.80 -19.87
CA LYS A 24 7.89 16.04 -20.12
C LYS A 24 8.00 17.04 -18.96
N GLY A 25 8.60 16.64 -17.83
CA GLY A 25 8.86 17.52 -16.70
C GLY A 25 7.59 18.09 -16.08
N VAL A 26 6.54 17.27 -15.92
CA VAL A 26 5.27 17.70 -15.33
C VAL A 26 5.34 17.58 -13.80
N GLU A 27 4.90 18.59 -13.05
CA GLU A 27 4.66 18.44 -11.61
C GLU A 27 3.27 17.84 -11.36
N LEU A 28 3.18 17.02 -10.33
CA LEU A 28 1.92 16.43 -9.89
C LEU A 28 1.81 16.58 -8.38
N ASP A 29 0.66 17.07 -7.93
CA ASP A 29 0.26 17.06 -6.53
C ASP A 29 -1.24 16.78 -6.49
N CYS A 30 -1.62 15.55 -6.14
CA CYS A 30 -3.03 15.16 -6.11
C CYS A 30 -3.39 14.30 -4.90
N HIS A 31 -4.64 14.46 -4.47
CA HIS A 31 -5.24 13.72 -3.38
C HIS A 31 -6.38 12.86 -3.91
N SER A 32 -6.55 11.68 -3.33
CA SER A 32 -7.67 10.79 -3.63
C SER A 32 -8.16 10.11 -2.37
N VAL A 33 -9.45 9.84 -2.33
CA VAL A 33 -10.11 9.08 -1.27
C VAL A 33 -10.61 7.78 -1.88
N GLU A 34 -10.27 6.68 -1.23
CA GLU A 34 -10.58 5.32 -1.66
C GLU A 34 -11.46 4.61 -0.64
N PHE A 35 -11.86 3.38 -0.97
CA PHE A 35 -12.60 2.53 -0.05
C PHE A 35 -11.88 2.38 1.30
N ASP A 36 -12.67 2.24 2.36
CA ASP A 36 -12.23 2.16 3.76
C ASP A 36 -11.65 3.46 4.30
N ASP A 37 -12.03 4.60 3.72
CA ASP A 37 -11.57 5.93 4.18
C ASP A 37 -10.03 6.04 4.13
N VAL A 38 -9.44 5.42 3.12
CA VAL A 38 -8.02 5.53 2.80
C VAL A 38 -7.82 6.79 1.98
N HIS A 39 -6.92 7.67 2.40
CA HIS A 39 -6.57 8.86 1.62
C HIS A 39 -5.15 8.73 1.08
N TYR A 40 -5.02 8.90 -0.23
CA TYR A 40 -3.75 8.99 -0.91
C TYR A 40 -3.34 10.44 -1.13
N HIS A 41 -2.03 10.68 -1.06
CA HIS A 41 -1.38 11.88 -1.55
C HIS A 41 -0.24 11.48 -2.47
N ILE A 42 -0.32 11.90 -3.73
CA ILE A 42 0.64 11.54 -4.77
C ILE A 42 1.34 12.80 -5.22
N GLN A 43 2.66 12.82 -5.08
CA GLN A 43 3.48 13.96 -5.46
C GLN A 43 4.61 13.56 -6.40
N VAL A 44 4.84 14.40 -7.41
CA VAL A 44 5.99 14.33 -8.30
C VAL A 44 6.54 15.73 -8.54
N SER A 45 7.85 15.90 -8.37
CA SER A 45 8.54 17.17 -8.63
C SER A 45 9.31 17.12 -9.93
N MET A 46 9.40 18.27 -10.61
CA MET A 46 10.27 18.47 -11.77
C MET A 46 11.75 18.20 -11.47
N ARG A 47 12.19 18.37 -10.22
CA ARG A 47 13.60 18.14 -9.83
C ARG A 47 13.97 16.66 -9.84
N SER A 48 12.99 15.79 -9.69
CA SER A 48 13.19 14.35 -9.58
C SER A 48 12.07 13.60 -10.29
N PRO A 49 11.95 13.74 -11.62
CA PRO A 49 10.77 13.31 -12.37
C PRO A 49 10.60 11.78 -12.41
N LYS A 50 11.66 11.04 -12.11
CA LYS A 50 11.67 9.57 -12.04
C LYS A 50 11.16 9.04 -10.71
N PHE A 51 10.92 9.91 -9.73
CA PHE A 51 10.46 9.52 -8.40
C PHE A 51 9.04 10.01 -8.14
N ILE A 52 8.22 9.11 -7.61
CA ILE A 52 6.89 9.44 -7.09
C ILE A 52 6.92 9.30 -5.57
N LEU A 53 6.42 10.30 -4.85
CA LEU A 53 6.08 10.19 -3.44
C LEU A 53 4.62 9.81 -3.32
N LEU A 54 4.37 8.60 -2.83
CA LEU A 54 3.04 8.06 -2.58
C LEU A 54 2.85 7.97 -1.06
N SER A 55 2.05 8.87 -0.50
CA SER A 55 1.67 8.85 0.91
C SER A 55 0.26 8.32 1.08
N MET A 56 0.04 7.55 2.13
CA MET A 56 -1.22 6.89 2.44
C MET A 56 -1.56 7.15 3.90
N SER A 57 -2.78 7.61 4.13
CA SER A 57 -3.39 7.66 5.46
C SER A 57 -4.43 6.56 5.58
N LEU A 58 -4.52 6.01 6.79
CA LEU A 58 -5.43 4.93 7.14
C LEU A 58 -6.47 5.47 8.12
N PRO A 59 -7.69 4.92 8.12
CA PRO A 59 -8.68 5.27 9.12
C PRO A 59 -8.16 4.96 10.52
N THR A 60 -8.58 5.76 11.50
CA THR A 60 -8.27 5.49 12.91
C THR A 60 -8.78 4.10 13.29
N PRO A 61 -7.92 3.20 13.81
CA PRO A 61 -8.36 1.88 14.23
C PRO A 61 -9.31 1.99 15.44
N PRO A 62 -10.35 1.15 15.54
CA PRO A 62 -11.15 1.01 16.75
C PRO A 62 -10.29 0.54 17.93
N THR A 63 -10.76 0.83 19.14
CA THR A 63 -10.00 0.76 20.41
C THR A 63 -9.34 -0.60 20.72
N LYS A 64 -9.78 -1.68 20.07
CA LYS A 64 -9.27 -3.04 20.28
C LYS A 64 -8.09 -3.41 19.38
N ILE A 65 -7.72 -2.55 18.42
CA ILE A 65 -6.69 -2.84 17.43
C ILE A 65 -5.57 -1.82 17.56
N VAL A 66 -4.35 -2.34 17.76
CA VAL A 66 -3.16 -1.53 17.93
C VAL A 66 -2.44 -1.41 16.60
N PHE A 67 -2.35 -0.19 16.07
CA PHE A 67 -1.41 0.13 15.01
C PHE A 67 -0.07 0.52 15.63
N PHE A 68 1.01 -0.11 15.19
CA PHE A 68 2.35 0.20 15.64
C PHE A 68 2.94 1.27 14.71
N GLY A 69 3.28 2.44 15.25
CA GLY A 69 3.74 3.57 14.43
C GLY A 69 2.69 4.04 13.41
N GLY A 70 1.40 3.85 13.70
CA GLY A 70 0.31 4.23 12.81
C GLY A 70 0.02 3.23 11.68
N LEU A 71 0.71 2.09 11.61
CA LEU A 71 0.48 1.06 10.60
C LEU A 71 -0.01 -0.29 11.18
N PRO A 72 -0.81 -1.05 10.41
CA PRO A 72 -1.10 -2.45 10.70
C PRO A 72 0.18 -3.29 10.81
N PHE A 73 0.08 -4.39 11.54
CA PHE A 73 1.20 -5.31 11.72
C PHE A 73 1.63 -5.96 10.39
N GLY A 74 2.94 -6.05 10.14
CA GLY A 74 3.52 -6.73 8.97
C GLY A 74 3.58 -5.89 7.68
N VAL A 75 3.18 -4.61 7.71
CA VAL A 75 3.10 -3.76 6.51
C VAL A 75 4.48 -3.50 5.90
N LEU A 76 5.50 -3.23 6.73
CA LEU A 76 6.84 -2.91 6.25
C LEU A 76 7.47 -4.09 5.50
N GLU A 77 7.28 -5.30 6.03
CA GLU A 77 7.72 -6.55 5.41
C GLU A 77 6.94 -6.83 4.13
N ALA A 78 5.61 -6.64 4.15
CA ALA A 78 4.77 -6.84 2.98
C ALA A 78 5.16 -5.91 1.81
N ILE A 79 5.42 -4.62 2.09
CA ILE A 79 5.85 -3.65 1.08
C ILE A 79 7.23 -4.02 0.53
N LYS A 80 8.18 -4.41 1.39
CA LYS A 80 9.51 -4.83 0.94
C LYS A 80 9.44 -6.09 0.06
N GLU A 81 8.59 -7.06 0.43
CA GLU A 81 8.40 -8.28 -0.36
C GLU A 81 7.75 -8.02 -1.73
N VAL A 82 6.80 -7.08 -1.81
CA VAL A 82 6.05 -6.83 -3.05
C VAL A 82 6.75 -5.81 -3.96
N TYR A 83 7.37 -4.78 -3.39
CA TYR A 83 7.84 -3.60 -4.13
C TYR A 83 9.34 -3.29 -3.93
N GLY A 84 10.09 -4.09 -3.16
CA GLY A 84 11.38 -3.69 -2.58
C GLY A 84 12.45 -3.16 -3.55
N VAL A 85 12.43 -3.58 -4.83
CA VAL A 85 13.36 -3.04 -5.84
C VAL A 85 13.04 -1.57 -6.16
N LEU A 86 11.75 -1.22 -6.23
CA LEU A 86 11.25 0.07 -6.72
C LEU A 86 10.88 1.03 -5.59
N ALA A 87 10.50 0.50 -4.43
CA ALA A 87 9.96 1.26 -3.33
C ALA A 87 10.97 1.44 -2.20
N GLN A 88 11.14 2.69 -1.77
CA GLN A 88 11.79 3.04 -0.53
C GLN A 88 10.75 3.60 0.45
N ILE A 89 10.59 2.95 1.61
CA ILE A 89 9.74 3.47 2.68
C ILE A 89 10.47 4.63 3.36
N LEU A 90 9.81 5.78 3.52
CA LEU A 90 10.33 6.93 4.24
C LEU A 90 9.90 6.87 5.70
N ASN A 91 10.87 6.93 6.62
CA ASN A 91 10.68 6.93 8.06
C ASN A 91 11.44 8.13 8.67
N PRO A 92 10.76 9.06 9.37
CA PRO A 92 9.32 9.12 9.60
C PRO A 92 8.53 9.30 8.29
N SER A 93 7.26 8.90 8.29
CA SER A 93 6.33 9.20 7.20
C SER A 93 6.11 10.71 7.10
N LYS A 94 5.55 11.15 5.97
CA LYS A 94 5.15 12.54 5.80
C LYS A 94 4.08 12.91 6.84
N ASP A 95 4.17 14.10 7.41
CA ASP A 95 3.20 14.61 8.39
C ASP A 95 1.76 14.48 7.88
N GLY A 96 0.89 13.95 8.74
CA GLY A 96 -0.51 13.67 8.40
C GLY A 96 -0.76 12.34 7.69
N TYR A 97 0.29 11.53 7.41
CA TYR A 97 0.16 10.22 6.76
C TYR A 97 0.77 9.10 7.59
N ASN A 98 0.16 7.91 7.50
CA ASN A 98 0.63 6.71 8.20
C ASN A 98 1.80 6.05 7.48
N LEU A 99 1.85 6.17 6.15
CA LEU A 99 2.87 5.56 5.29
C LEU A 99 3.27 6.54 4.20
N THR A 100 4.57 6.63 3.92
CA THR A 100 5.08 7.31 2.72
C THR A 100 6.08 6.41 2.01
N ILE A 101 5.84 6.16 0.73
CA ILE A 101 6.72 5.40 -0.14
C ILE A 101 7.26 6.31 -1.23
N LYS A 102 8.57 6.28 -1.43
CA LYS A 102 9.23 6.85 -2.60
C LYS A 102 9.43 5.75 -3.64
N LEU A 103 8.68 5.81 -4.74
CA LEU A 103 8.78 4.90 -5.87
C LEU A 103 9.81 5.44 -6.87
N ASN A 104 10.67 4.56 -7.39
CA ASN A 104 11.64 4.88 -8.43
C ASN A 104 11.23 4.25 -9.77
N LEU A 105 10.63 5.04 -10.65
CA LEU A 105 10.19 4.60 -11.98
C LEU A 105 11.35 4.22 -12.89
N ALA A 106 12.57 4.69 -12.60
CA ALA A 106 13.77 4.32 -13.38
C ALA A 106 14.13 2.82 -13.25
N LYS A 107 13.56 2.12 -12.27
CA LYS A 107 13.77 0.70 -12.03
C LYS A 107 12.65 -0.17 -12.59
N LEU A 108 11.70 0.42 -13.31
CA LEU A 108 10.70 -0.36 -14.04
C LEU A 108 11.37 -1.20 -15.13
N PRO A 109 10.84 -2.39 -15.43
CA PRO A 109 11.30 -3.18 -16.57
C PRO A 109 11.02 -2.41 -17.88
N GLN A 110 11.80 -2.72 -18.93
CA GLN A 110 11.59 -2.13 -20.26
C GLN A 110 10.51 -2.84 -21.07
N ASP A 111 10.16 -4.06 -20.66
CA ASP A 111 9.05 -4.80 -21.28
C ASP A 111 7.72 -4.17 -20.86
N GLU A 112 6.86 -3.86 -21.84
CA GLU A 112 5.62 -3.12 -21.63
C GLU A 112 4.61 -3.92 -20.77
N GLU A 113 4.57 -5.24 -20.90
CA GLU A 113 3.65 -6.10 -20.15
C GLU A 113 4.11 -6.22 -18.69
N GLU A 114 5.41 -6.49 -18.47
CA GLU A 114 5.98 -6.52 -17.12
C GLU A 114 5.90 -5.16 -16.42
N GLU A 115 6.08 -4.06 -17.16
CA GLU A 115 5.94 -2.69 -16.65
C GLU A 115 4.50 -2.47 -16.16
N TYR A 116 3.52 -2.74 -17.03
CA TYR A 116 2.11 -2.58 -16.72
C TYR A 116 1.69 -3.41 -15.50
N ASP A 117 2.08 -4.69 -15.45
CA ASP A 117 1.78 -5.58 -14.33
C ASP A 117 2.32 -5.05 -13.01
N LEU A 118 3.50 -4.43 -13.05
CA LEU A 118 4.11 -3.88 -11.87
C LEU A 118 3.44 -2.56 -11.43
N LEU A 119 2.99 -1.73 -12.37
CA LEU A 119 2.16 -0.56 -12.06
C LEU A 119 0.81 -0.97 -11.45
N VAL A 120 0.19 -2.05 -11.96
CA VAL A 120 -1.02 -2.64 -11.37
C VAL A 120 -0.76 -3.12 -9.94
N LYS A 121 0.37 -3.79 -9.69
CA LYS A 121 0.77 -4.19 -8.33
C LYS A 121 0.92 -2.99 -7.41
N ILE A 122 1.52 -1.87 -7.86
CA ILE A 122 1.62 -0.64 -7.06
C ILE A 122 0.22 -0.08 -6.77
N ALA A 123 -0.68 -0.12 -7.74
CA ALA A 123 -2.05 0.33 -7.58
C ALA A 123 -2.90 -0.55 -6.61
N TYR A 124 -2.37 -1.70 -6.17
CA TYR A 124 -2.92 -2.59 -5.13
C TYR A 124 -2.41 -2.26 -3.72
N LEU A 125 -1.77 -1.10 -3.51
CA LEU A 125 -1.13 -0.75 -2.24
C LEU A 125 -2.07 -0.86 -1.03
N ARG A 126 -3.34 -0.45 -1.17
CA ARG A 126 -4.32 -0.49 -0.08
C ARG A 126 -4.46 -1.90 0.48
N GLU A 127 -4.60 -2.88 -0.39
CA GLU A 127 -4.82 -4.27 -0.06
C GLU A 127 -3.54 -4.92 0.47
N VAL A 128 -2.36 -4.50 -0.03
CA VAL A 128 -1.08 -4.91 0.58
C VAL A 128 -1.02 -4.43 2.03
N VAL A 129 -1.41 -3.18 2.30
CA VAL A 129 -1.33 -2.58 3.64
C VAL A 129 -2.39 -3.17 4.57
N LEU A 130 -3.66 -3.21 4.17
CA LEU A 130 -4.77 -3.72 4.98
C LEU A 130 -4.74 -5.25 5.13
N GLY A 131 -4.21 -5.96 4.13
CA GLY A 131 -4.06 -7.42 4.14
C GLY A 131 -2.81 -7.92 4.84
N ALA A 132 -1.86 -7.05 5.18
CA ALA A 132 -0.59 -7.44 5.80
C ALA A 132 -0.76 -8.27 7.09
N PRO A 133 -1.66 -7.91 8.04
CA PRO A 133 -1.79 -8.70 9.27
C PRO A 133 -2.31 -10.12 8.98
N LEU A 134 -3.28 -10.27 8.08
CA LEU A 134 -3.79 -11.57 7.65
C LEU A 134 -2.69 -12.41 6.99
N ARG A 135 -1.90 -11.80 6.10
CA ARG A 135 -0.77 -12.47 5.44
C ARG A 135 0.22 -12.99 6.48
N VAL A 136 0.50 -12.23 7.53
CA VAL A 136 1.39 -12.68 8.61
C VAL A 136 0.78 -13.87 9.36
N VAL A 137 -0.51 -13.83 9.74
CA VAL A 137 -1.18 -14.95 10.41
C VAL A 137 -1.14 -16.21 9.54
N LEU A 138 -1.51 -16.10 8.26
CA LEU A 138 -1.52 -17.23 7.33
C LEU A 138 -0.13 -17.84 7.13
N LYS A 139 0.92 -17.00 7.05
CA LYS A 139 2.31 -17.49 7.03
C LYS A 139 2.61 -18.30 8.30
N HIS A 140 2.29 -17.76 9.47
CA HIS A 140 2.51 -18.48 10.74
C HIS A 140 1.76 -19.81 10.81
N LEU A 141 0.51 -19.87 10.33
CA LEU A 141 -0.27 -21.10 10.28
C LEU A 141 0.32 -22.12 9.28
N ALA A 142 0.80 -21.67 8.12
CA ALA A 142 1.44 -22.54 7.15
C ALA A 142 2.76 -23.14 7.67
N PHE A 143 3.55 -22.37 8.44
CA PHE A 143 4.79 -22.85 9.07
C PHE A 143 4.52 -23.72 10.30
N LYS A 144 3.43 -23.49 11.03
CA LYS A 144 2.97 -24.35 12.12
C LYS A 144 2.10 -25.49 11.58
N LYS A 145 2.73 -26.57 11.09
CA LYS A 145 2.07 -27.89 11.15
C LYS A 145 1.79 -28.21 12.63
N VAL A 146 0.59 -27.84 13.08
CA VAL A 146 -0.07 -28.19 14.35
C VAL A 146 0.77 -27.97 15.62
N ALA A 147 0.56 -26.84 16.29
CA ALA A 147 0.64 -26.77 17.75
C ALA A 147 -0.44 -25.81 18.25
N ALA A 148 -1.47 -26.40 18.88
CA ALA A 148 -2.65 -25.74 19.41
C ALA A 148 -2.31 -24.88 20.64
N ASN A 149 -1.75 -23.68 20.46
CA ASN A 149 -1.76 -22.68 21.53
C ASN A 149 -1.35 -21.25 21.11
N VAL A 150 -1.98 -20.67 20.08
CA VAL A 150 -1.87 -19.22 19.88
C VAL A 150 -3.26 -18.61 19.80
N ASN A 151 -3.87 -18.45 20.98
CA ASN A 151 -5.08 -17.65 21.18
C ASN A 151 -4.74 -16.16 21.16
N GLN A 152 -4.20 -15.64 20.05
CA GLN A 152 -4.04 -14.20 19.86
C GLN A 152 -4.85 -13.75 18.66
N LEU A 153 -6.13 -13.44 18.91
CA LEU A 153 -7.06 -12.87 17.94
C LEU A 153 -6.47 -11.56 17.39
N ILE A 154 -6.24 -11.50 16.08
CA ILE A 154 -5.92 -10.25 15.39
C ILE A 154 -7.19 -9.79 14.71
N ALA A 155 -7.71 -8.65 15.13
CA ALA A 155 -8.85 -8.03 14.48
C ALA A 155 -8.36 -7.12 13.33
N LEU A 156 -8.95 -7.30 12.15
CA LEU A 156 -8.71 -6.47 10.97
C LEU A 156 -9.75 -5.34 10.95
N VAL A 157 -9.32 -4.10 10.72
CA VAL A 157 -10.23 -2.93 10.66
C VAL A 157 -10.66 -2.70 9.23
N HIS A 158 -11.96 -2.51 9.04
CA HIS A 158 -12.54 -2.02 7.80
C HIS A 158 -13.14 -0.62 7.96
N ARG A 159 -13.70 -0.31 9.15
CA ARG A 159 -14.20 1.02 9.53
C ARG A 159 -14.23 1.19 11.05
N GLN A 160 -14.43 2.42 11.55
CA GLN A 160 -14.50 2.71 12.99
C GLN A 160 -15.55 1.87 13.77
N LYS A 161 -16.59 1.34 13.10
CA LYS A 161 -17.62 0.48 13.70
C LYS A 161 -17.61 -0.97 13.19
N GLU A 162 -16.69 -1.34 12.31
CA GLU A 162 -16.65 -2.66 11.66
C GLU A 162 -15.25 -3.28 11.79
N SER A 163 -15.19 -4.44 12.44
CA SER A 163 -13.99 -5.24 12.62
C SER A 163 -14.23 -6.67 12.16
N PHE A 164 -13.30 -7.22 11.39
CA PHE A 164 -13.29 -8.62 11.00
C PHE A 164 -12.38 -9.40 11.96
N PRO A 165 -12.92 -10.28 12.82
CA PRO A 165 -12.09 -11.19 13.60
C PRO A 165 -11.53 -12.28 12.69
N CYS A 166 -10.22 -12.51 12.75
CA CYS A 166 -9.62 -13.73 12.19
C CYS A 166 -9.42 -14.73 13.33
N SER A 167 -10.12 -15.87 13.26
CA SER A 167 -10.10 -17.00 14.20
C SER A 167 -9.43 -18.22 13.60
#